data_AF-A0A1V1NUJ4-F1
#
_entry.id   AF-A0A1V1NUJ4-F1
#
_cell.length_a   1.000
_cell.length_b   1.000
_cell.length_c   1.000
_cell.angle_alpha   90.00
_cell.angle_beta   90.00
_cell.angle_gamma   90.00
#
_symmetry.space_group_name_H-M   'P 1'
#
loop_
_entity.id
_entity.type
_entity.pdbx_description
1 polymer ?
#
loop_
_entity_poly.entity_id
_entity_poly.type
_entity_poly.pdbx_seq_one_letter_code
_entity_poly.pdbx_strand_id
1 'polypeptide(L)'
;MGKILNKDDRAYWLKMHKRERDRRVADKIKTILLLDGNWTYKAISEALFLDDQTIRNYEEAYKEGGMDLVVTLNYKGGVTKLSIEQEAELKEHLKEKIYLSAKEIISYIKEKYGVEFHKSGIVHTLHRIGFSYKKPKIVPGKADAEKQKHL
;
A
#
# COMPACT_ATOMS: atom_id res chain seq x y z
N MET A 1 23.75 26.72 -3.15
CA MET A 1 22.31 26.71 -3.47
C MET A 1 21.72 28.06 -3.06
N GLY A 2 20.72 28.55 -3.80
CA GLY A 2 20.06 29.83 -3.52
C GLY A 2 18.84 29.66 -2.62
N LYS A 3 18.30 30.76 -2.09
CA LYS A 3 17.07 30.74 -1.27
C LYS A 3 15.93 30.03 -2.02
N ILE A 4 15.25 29.15 -1.31
CA ILE A 4 14.18 28.30 -1.83
C ILE A 4 12.81 28.89 -1.46
N LEU A 5 12.74 29.60 -0.33
CA LEU A 5 11.55 30.23 0.21
C LEU A 5 11.66 31.76 0.13
N ASN A 6 10.54 32.43 -0.13
CA ASN A 6 10.43 33.86 0.15
C ASN A 6 10.33 34.10 1.68
N LYS A 7 10.44 35.36 2.12
CA LYS A 7 10.46 35.69 3.55
C LYS A 7 9.14 35.33 4.25
N ASP A 8 8.01 35.54 3.58
CA ASP A 8 6.68 35.34 4.16
C ASP A 8 6.37 33.85 4.30
N ASP A 9 6.72 33.05 3.29
CA ASP A 9 6.64 31.60 3.31
C ASP A 9 7.51 31.04 4.43
N ARG A 10 8.76 31.49 4.55
CA ARG A 10 9.63 31.01 5.63
C ARG A 10 9.03 31.25 7.02
N ALA A 11 8.42 32.41 7.25
CA ALA A 11 7.73 32.72 8.50
C ALA A 11 6.50 31.82 8.72
N TYR A 12 5.73 31.57 7.66
CA TYR A 12 4.58 30.67 7.67
C TYR A 12 4.99 29.22 8.01
N TRP A 13 6.02 28.70 7.35
CA TRP A 13 6.57 27.37 7.58
C TRP A 13 7.06 27.19 9.03
N LEU A 14 7.73 28.20 9.60
CA LEU A 14 8.14 28.20 11.00
C LEU A 14 6.94 28.17 11.96
N LYS A 15 5.87 28.89 11.65
CA LYS A 15 4.64 28.89 12.46
C LYS A 15 3.93 27.53 12.39
N MET A 16 3.89 26.91 11.21
CA MET A 16 3.34 25.58 11.02
C MET A 16 4.13 24.52 11.79
N HIS A 17 5.47 24.53 11.67
CA HIS A 17 6.36 23.63 12.42
C HIS A 17 6.09 23.66 13.94
N LYS A 18 5.94 24.85 14.53
CA LYS A 18 5.69 25.00 15.98
C LYS A 18 4.35 24.42 16.44
N ARG A 19 3.36 24.32 15.55
CA ARG A 19 2.00 23.83 15.85
C ARG A 19 1.83 22.35 15.51
N GLU A 20 2.68 21.84 14.61
CA GLU A 20 2.61 20.47 14.15
C GLU A 20 2.97 19.48 15.26
N ARG A 21 2.12 18.46 15.42
CA ARG A 21 2.29 17.41 16.44
C ARG A 21 2.78 16.10 15.84
N ASP A 22 2.51 15.86 14.55
CA ASP A 22 3.06 14.70 13.87
C ASP A 22 4.54 14.93 13.60
N ARG A 23 5.38 14.11 14.24
CA ARG A 23 6.84 14.19 14.09
C ARG A 23 7.28 14.09 12.63
N ARG A 24 6.63 13.25 11.82
CA ARG A 24 6.99 13.07 10.41
C ARG A 24 6.76 14.35 9.63
N VAL A 25 5.60 14.98 9.80
CA VAL A 25 5.28 16.24 9.13
C VAL A 25 6.21 17.35 9.63
N ALA A 26 6.47 17.41 10.94
CA ALA A 26 7.41 18.36 11.51
C ALA A 26 8.83 18.22 10.94
N ASP A 27 9.35 17.00 10.78
CA ASP A 27 10.68 16.76 10.22
C ASP A 27 10.75 17.11 8.73
N LYS A 28 9.69 16.84 7.95
CA LYS A 28 9.58 17.31 6.57
C LYS A 28 9.67 18.85 6.47
N ILE A 29 8.94 19.56 7.33
CA ILE A 29 8.97 21.04 7.38
C ILE A 29 10.38 21.53 7.74
N LYS A 30 11.04 20.92 8.74
CA LYS A 30 12.43 21.26 9.10
C LYS A 30 13.38 21.07 7.94
N THR A 31 13.27 19.97 7.19
CA THR A 31 14.16 19.68 6.06
C THR A 31 14.15 20.83 5.05
N ILE A 32 12.98 21.30 4.62
CA ILE A 32 12.90 22.41 3.65
C ILE A 32 13.43 23.72 4.25
N LEU A 33 13.13 24.01 5.53
CA LEU A 33 13.65 25.20 6.21
C LEU A 33 15.19 25.19 6.33
N LEU A 34 15.80 24.01 6.52
CA LEU A 34 17.25 23.85 6.59
C LEU A 34 17.88 23.95 5.19
N LEU A 35 17.24 23.38 4.16
CA LEU A 35 17.66 23.53 2.77
C LEU A 35 17.63 25.01 2.33
N ASP A 36 16.58 25.75 2.68
CA ASP A 36 16.50 27.20 2.47
C ASP A 36 17.60 27.96 3.23
N GLY A 37 18.00 27.44 4.38
CA GLY A 37 19.14 27.91 5.17
C GLY A 37 20.52 27.51 4.62
N ASN A 38 20.60 26.95 3.41
CA ASN A 38 21.82 26.46 2.76
C ASN A 38 22.55 25.33 3.53
N TRP A 39 21.83 24.54 4.32
CA TRP A 39 22.41 23.34 4.91
C TRP A 39 22.64 22.28 3.83
N THR A 40 23.74 21.53 3.96
CA THR A 40 24.01 20.40 3.07
C THR A 40 23.11 19.22 3.44
N TYR A 41 22.82 18.33 2.48
CA TYR A 41 22.05 17.11 2.77
C TYR A 41 22.68 16.30 3.89
N LYS A 42 24.02 16.17 3.91
CA LYS A 42 24.74 15.49 4.98
C LYS A 42 24.48 16.11 6.36
N ALA A 43 24.53 17.44 6.48
CA ALA A 43 24.26 18.12 7.75
C ALA A 43 22.82 17.93 8.21
N ILE A 44 21.86 17.93 7.27
CA ILE A 44 20.44 17.67 7.56
C ILE A 44 20.24 16.20 7.97
N SER A 45 20.90 15.27 7.28
CA SER A 45 20.89 13.83 7.58
C SER A 45 21.37 13.58 9.01
N GLU A 46 22.49 14.18 9.40
CA GLU A 46 23.04 14.07 10.76
C GLU A 46 22.14 14.73 11.82
N ALA A 47 21.54 15.88 11.51
CA ALA A 47 20.70 16.63 12.45
C ALA A 47 19.31 16.01 12.67
N LEU A 48 18.72 15.41 11.63
CA LEU A 48 17.36 14.86 11.65
C LEU A 48 17.34 13.33 11.67
N PHE A 49 18.49 12.67 11.57
CA PHE A 49 18.62 11.21 11.47
C PHE A 49 17.84 10.62 10.29
N LEU A 50 17.87 11.33 9.16
CA LEU A 50 17.23 10.92 7.90
C LEU A 50 18.30 10.48 6.90
N ASP A 51 17.96 9.61 5.96
CA ASP A 51 18.84 9.29 4.84
C ASP A 51 18.79 10.38 3.74
N ASP A 52 19.87 10.48 2.97
CA ASP A 52 20.01 11.47 1.89
C ASP A 52 18.92 11.34 0.81
N GLN A 53 18.43 10.13 0.52
CA GLN A 53 17.38 9.93 -0.49
C GLN A 53 16.04 10.47 0.02
N THR A 54 15.72 10.28 1.31
CA THR A 54 14.53 10.87 1.92
C THR A 54 14.56 12.39 1.86
N ILE A 55 15.71 13.03 2.11
CA ILE A 55 15.87 14.48 2.01
C ILE A 55 15.64 14.96 0.57
N ARG A 56 16.22 14.26 -0.42
CA ARG A 56 16.00 14.54 -1.85
C ARG A 56 14.53 14.44 -2.23
N ASN A 57 13.85 13.39 -1.79
CA ASN A 57 12.42 13.20 -2.05
C ASN A 57 11.58 14.35 -1.47
N TYR A 58 11.94 14.90 -0.30
CA TYR A 58 11.25 16.05 0.27
C TYR A 58 11.49 17.32 -0.54
N GLU A 59 12.72 17.55 -1.01
CA GLU A 59 13.03 18.69 -1.88
C GLU A 59 12.30 18.57 -3.23
N GLU A 60 12.25 17.39 -3.83
CA GLU A 60 11.50 17.13 -5.07
C GLU A 60 10.00 17.39 -4.87
N ALA A 61 9.41 16.88 -3.78
CA ALA A 61 8.02 17.15 -3.44
C ALA A 61 7.75 18.65 -3.26
N TYR A 62 8.68 19.39 -2.65
CA TYR A 62 8.57 20.84 -2.54
C TYR A 62 8.63 21.53 -3.92
N LYS A 63 9.54 21.11 -4.80
CA LYS A 63 9.66 21.67 -6.16
C LYS A 63 8.42 21.40 -7.02
N GLU A 64 7.78 20.25 -6.82
CA GLU A 64 6.59 19.85 -7.58
C GLU A 64 5.31 20.54 -7.07
N GLY A 65 5.11 20.62 -5.76
CA GLY A 65 3.81 21.02 -5.18
C GLY A 65 3.90 21.87 -3.93
N GLY A 66 5.06 22.44 -3.62
CA GLY A 66 5.23 23.34 -2.48
C GLY A 66 4.97 22.67 -1.13
N MET A 67 4.44 23.45 -0.17
CA MET A 67 4.18 22.93 1.18
C MET A 67 3.18 21.77 1.18
N ASP A 68 2.10 21.90 0.41
CA ASP A 68 0.99 20.95 0.45
C ASP A 68 1.47 19.53 0.14
N LEU A 69 2.30 19.37 -0.90
CA LEU A 69 2.83 18.06 -1.26
C LEU A 69 3.86 17.53 -0.26
N VAL A 70 4.64 18.42 0.36
CA VAL A 70 5.58 18.05 1.43
C VAL A 70 4.82 17.53 2.65
N VAL A 71 3.84 18.28 3.17
CA VAL A 71 3.14 17.91 4.41
C VAL A 71 2.14 16.77 4.21
N THR A 72 1.71 16.51 2.98
CA THR A 72 0.83 15.39 2.67
C THR A 72 1.52 14.06 3.00
N LEU A 73 0.91 13.31 3.91
CA LEU A 73 1.24 11.91 4.12
C LEU A 73 0.41 11.11 3.11
N ASN A 74 1.01 10.79 1.96
CA ASN A 74 0.41 9.93 0.93
C ASN A 74 0.30 8.48 1.44
N TYR A 75 -0.52 8.26 2.47
CA TYR A 75 -1.06 6.95 2.81
C TYR A 75 -2.00 6.52 1.69
N LYS A 76 -1.44 6.13 0.55
CA LYS A 76 -2.16 5.29 -0.39
C LYS A 76 -2.30 3.94 0.31
N GLY A 77 -3.43 3.73 0.99
CA GLY A 77 -3.91 2.37 1.23
C GLY A 77 -3.77 1.62 -0.09
N GLY A 78 -3.05 0.52 -0.08
CA GLY A 78 -2.52 -0.08 -1.32
C GLY A 78 -3.61 -0.17 -2.39
N VAL A 79 -3.36 0.44 -3.55
CA VAL A 79 -4.33 0.52 -4.65
C VAL A 79 -4.84 -0.90 -4.93
N THR A 80 -6.12 -1.14 -4.64
CA THR A 80 -6.74 -2.43 -4.89
C THR A 80 -6.92 -2.56 -6.40
N LYS A 81 -6.45 -3.68 -6.97
CA LYS A 81 -6.62 -3.96 -8.40
C LYS A 81 -8.09 -4.20 -8.78
N LEU A 82 -8.93 -4.51 -7.79
CA LEU A 82 -10.38 -4.62 -7.94
C LEU A 82 -11.04 -3.40 -7.32
N SER A 83 -12.14 -2.95 -7.94
CA SER A 83 -13.04 -1.97 -7.34
C SER A 83 -13.76 -2.58 -6.13
N ILE A 84 -14.35 -1.74 -5.28
CA ILE A 84 -15.13 -2.17 -4.11
C ILE A 84 -16.28 -3.10 -4.55
N GLU A 85 -16.95 -2.77 -5.66
CA GLU A 85 -18.03 -3.57 -6.24
C GLU A 85 -17.52 -4.94 -6.72
N GLN A 86 -16.39 -4.98 -7.43
CA GLN A 86 -15.78 -6.23 -7.89
C GLN A 86 -15.32 -7.11 -6.74
N GLU A 87 -14.83 -6.52 -5.64
CA GLU A 87 -14.49 -7.27 -4.42
C GLU A 87 -15.73 -7.85 -3.72
N ALA A 88 -16.83 -7.10 -3.67
CA ALA A 88 -18.09 -7.57 -3.11
C ALA A 88 -18.66 -8.75 -3.92
N GLU A 89 -18.73 -8.60 -5.25
CA GLU A 89 -19.17 -9.68 -6.14
C GLU A 89 -18.26 -10.91 -6.06
N LEU A 90 -16.93 -10.70 -6.01
CA LEU A 90 -15.98 -11.80 -5.85
C LEU A 90 -16.23 -12.51 -4.51
N LYS A 91 -16.49 -11.77 -3.43
CA LYS A 91 -16.76 -12.35 -2.12
C LYS A 91 -18.04 -13.18 -2.10
N GLU A 92 -19.10 -12.75 -2.77
CA GLU A 92 -20.34 -13.52 -2.91
C GLU A 92 -20.12 -14.77 -3.75
N HIS A 93 -19.46 -14.64 -4.90
CA HIS A 93 -19.11 -15.77 -5.75
C HIS A 93 -18.26 -16.83 -5.03
N LEU A 94 -17.31 -16.41 -4.20
CA LEU A 94 -16.47 -17.30 -3.39
C LEU A 94 -17.21 -17.97 -2.22
N LYS A 95 -18.42 -17.50 -1.84
CA LYS A 95 -19.28 -18.22 -0.88
C LYS A 95 -20.02 -19.36 -1.55
N GLU A 96 -20.43 -19.17 -2.81
CA GLU A 96 -21.20 -20.17 -3.57
C GLU A 96 -20.29 -21.23 -4.21
N LYS A 97 -19.13 -20.82 -4.70
CA LYS A 97 -18.20 -21.68 -5.43
C LYS A 97 -16.90 -21.91 -4.66
N ILE A 98 -16.59 -23.19 -4.41
CA ILE A 98 -15.34 -23.60 -3.78
C ILE A 98 -14.25 -23.70 -4.84
N TYR A 99 -13.13 -23.03 -4.58
CA TYR A 99 -11.91 -23.09 -5.39
C TYR A 99 -10.81 -23.83 -4.64
N LEU A 100 -10.06 -24.67 -5.36
CA LEU A 100 -8.97 -25.46 -4.78
C LEU A 100 -7.64 -24.71 -4.79
N SER A 101 -7.51 -23.66 -5.61
CA SER A 101 -6.29 -22.87 -5.67
C SER A 101 -6.51 -21.40 -6.05
N ALA A 102 -5.56 -20.56 -5.66
CA ALA A 102 -5.52 -19.15 -6.06
C ALA A 102 -5.45 -18.96 -7.57
N LYS A 103 -4.89 -19.93 -8.30
CA LYS A 103 -4.75 -19.86 -9.76
C LYS A 103 -6.11 -19.89 -10.46
N GLU A 104 -7.05 -20.70 -9.96
CA GLU A 104 -8.40 -20.78 -10.50
C GLU A 104 -9.16 -19.46 -10.26
N ILE A 105 -8.95 -18.83 -9.11
CA ILE A 105 -9.53 -17.52 -8.78
C ILE A 105 -8.94 -16.44 -9.69
N ILE A 106 -7.63 -16.47 -9.95
CA ILE A 106 -6.99 -15.55 -10.92
C ILE A 106 -7.61 -15.71 -12.30
N SER A 107 -7.80 -16.93 -12.78
CA SER A 107 -8.44 -17.19 -14.08
C SER A 107 -9.85 -16.62 -14.14
N TYR A 108 -10.65 -16.83 -13.09
CA TYR A 108 -12.01 -16.28 -13.00
C TYR A 108 -12.02 -14.74 -13.01
N ILE A 109 -11.14 -14.10 -12.24
CA ILE A 109 -11.03 -12.63 -12.20
C ILE A 109 -10.59 -12.09 -13.56
N LYS A 110 -9.66 -12.77 -14.24
CA LYS A 110 -9.20 -12.38 -15.57
C LYS A 110 -10.32 -12.50 -16.60
N GLU A 111 -11.11 -13.56 -16.55
CA GLU A 111 -12.23 -13.80 -17.45
C GLU A 111 -13.39 -12.81 -17.20
N LYS A 112 -13.75 -12.58 -15.93
CA LYS A 112 -14.90 -11.74 -15.57
C LYS A 112 -14.62 -10.24 -15.59
N TYR A 113 -13.45 -9.82 -15.09
CA TYR A 113 -13.13 -8.41 -14.90
C TYR A 113 -11.98 -7.91 -15.79
N GLY A 114 -11.31 -8.79 -16.55
CA GLY A 114 -10.14 -8.42 -17.37
C GLY A 114 -8.89 -8.07 -16.56
N VAL A 115 -8.89 -8.30 -15.24
CA VAL A 115 -7.80 -7.88 -14.35
C VAL A 115 -6.80 -9.01 -14.16
N GLU A 116 -5.52 -8.74 -14.44
CA GLU A 116 -4.46 -9.73 -14.24
C GLU A 116 -3.81 -9.61 -12.86
N PHE A 117 -3.78 -10.73 -12.13
CA PHE A 117 -3.19 -10.84 -10.80
C PHE A 117 -1.95 -11.72 -10.80
N HIS A 118 -0.93 -11.27 -10.06
CA HIS A 118 0.14 -12.17 -9.61
C HIS A 118 -0.33 -12.99 -8.40
N LYS A 119 0.22 -14.20 -8.21
CA LYS A 119 -0.15 -15.10 -7.10
C LYS A 119 -0.10 -14.42 -5.73
N SER A 120 0.94 -13.62 -5.46
CA SER A 120 1.06 -12.90 -4.19
C SER A 120 -0.02 -11.83 -4.01
N GLY A 121 -0.38 -11.12 -5.10
CA GLY A 121 -1.40 -10.07 -5.07
C GLY A 121 -2.80 -10.61 -4.83
N ILE A 122 -3.14 -11.77 -5.42
CA ILE A 122 -4.45 -12.39 -5.17
C ILE A 122 -4.57 -12.92 -3.74
N VAL A 123 -3.52 -13.52 -3.17
CA VAL A 123 -3.56 -14.00 -1.78
C VAL A 123 -3.79 -12.85 -0.81
N HIS A 124 -3.10 -11.72 -1.01
CA HIS A 124 -3.32 -10.53 -0.20
C HIS A 124 -4.75 -10.00 -0.32
N THR A 125 -5.28 -9.97 -1.54
CA THR A 125 -6.67 -9.55 -1.82
C THR A 125 -7.68 -10.48 -1.15
N LEU A 126 -7.48 -11.79 -1.23
CA LEU A 126 -8.34 -12.80 -0.59
C LEU A 126 -8.35 -12.68 0.93
N HIS A 127 -7.18 -12.49 1.55
CA HIS A 127 -7.10 -12.25 3.00
C HIS A 127 -7.82 -10.96 3.39
N ARG A 128 -7.68 -9.88 2.61
CA ARG A 128 -8.35 -8.60 2.87
C ARG A 128 -9.88 -8.73 2.84
N ILE A 129 -10.44 -9.46 1.87
CA ILE A 129 -11.90 -9.66 1.78
C ILE A 129 -12.44 -10.72 2.75
N GLY A 130 -11.58 -11.33 3.57
CA GLY A 130 -11.93 -12.31 4.59
C GLY A 130 -12.08 -13.74 4.07
N PHE A 131 -11.51 -14.06 2.91
CA PHE A 131 -11.51 -15.42 2.37
C PHE A 131 -10.34 -16.23 2.92
N SER A 132 -10.65 -17.38 3.51
CA SER A 132 -9.68 -18.39 3.94
C SER A 132 -9.93 -19.68 3.18
N TYR A 133 -8.88 -20.26 2.62
CA TYR A 133 -8.96 -21.58 1.98
C TYR A 133 -9.41 -22.62 3.00
N LYS A 134 -10.59 -23.22 2.78
CA LYS A 134 -10.99 -24.43 3.49
C LYS A 134 -10.33 -25.60 2.76
N LYS A 135 -9.38 -26.28 3.41
CA LYS A 135 -8.86 -27.56 2.91
C LYS A 135 -10.04 -28.53 2.77
N PRO A 136 -10.29 -29.11 1.58
CA PRO A 136 -11.24 -30.20 1.50
C PRO A 136 -10.74 -31.32 2.41
N LYS A 137 -11.59 -31.76 3.36
CA LYS A 137 -11.35 -33.02 4.06
C LYS A 137 -11.35 -34.08 2.98
N ILE A 138 -10.25 -34.83 2.88
CA ILE A 138 -10.19 -36.06 2.08
C ILE A 138 -11.40 -36.88 2.50
N VAL A 139 -12.37 -37.05 1.61
CA VAL A 139 -13.48 -37.97 1.83
C VAL A 139 -12.82 -39.34 1.93
N PRO A 140 -12.96 -40.10 3.04
CA PRO A 140 -12.47 -41.46 3.10
C PRO A 140 -13.18 -42.22 1.99
N GLY A 141 -12.41 -42.77 1.04
CA GLY A 141 -12.94 -43.66 0.02
C GLY A 141 -13.47 -44.93 0.68
N LYS A 142 -14.70 -44.89 1.17
CA LYS A 142 -15.53 -46.08 1.35
C LYS A 142 -16.39 -46.21 0.11
N ALA A 143 -15.78 -46.75 -0.94
CA ALA A 143 -16.53 -47.48 -1.95
C ALA A 143 -16.51 -48.95 -1.49
N ASP A 144 -17.63 -49.40 -0.94
CA ASP A 144 -17.88 -50.79 -0.56
C ASP A 144 -17.69 -51.71 -1.77
N ALA A 145 -16.88 -52.75 -1.59
CA ALA A 145 -16.81 -53.90 -2.49
C ALA A 145 -17.30 -55.18 -1.77
N GLU A 146 -18.41 -55.07 -1.03
CA GLU A 146 -19.36 -56.19 -0.82
C GLU A 146 -20.05 -56.53 -2.17
N LYS A 147 -19.24 -56.81 -3.19
CA LYS A 147 -19.60 -57.35 -4.51
C LYS A 147 -18.53 -58.36 -4.94
N GLN A 148 -18.31 -59.37 -4.10
CA GLN A 148 -17.77 -60.64 -4.56
C GLN A 148 -18.60 -61.78 -3.95
N LYS A 149 -19.86 -61.89 -4.39
CA LYS A 149 -20.66 -63.10 -4.25
C LYS A 149 -20.78 -63.79 -5.61
N HIS A 150 -20.18 -64.97 -5.66
CA HIS A 150 -20.60 -66.18 -6.36
C HIS A 150 -20.45 -66.26 -7.89
N LEU A 151 -19.44 -67.01 -8.34
CA LEU A 151 -19.57 -68.37 -8.91
C LEU A 151 -18.19 -69.03 -9.07
#